data_AF-A0A917WC74-F1
#
_entry.id   AF-A0A917WC74-F1
#
_cell.length_a   1.000
_cell.length_b   1.000
_cell.length_c   1.000
_cell.angle_alpha   90.00
_cell.angle_beta   90.00
_cell.angle_gamma   90.00
#
_symmetry.space_group_name_H-M   'P 1'
#
loop_
_entity.id
_entity.type
_entity.pdbx_description
1 polymer ?
#
loop_
_entity_poly.entity_id
_entity_poly.type
_entity_poly.pdbx_seq_one_letter_code
_entity_poly.pdbx_strand_id
1 'polypeptide(L)'
;MTARPSAAGGPTPAPVRVPGRLGARAGMLTAALAAMVASIGLAWRNSSLEFAPASAWVPGYCHVTYDGYSYCDTGYVAFGIGTRVGGPVAGTSLQIRVMVVVAAALLLWAARSRRTAAARAGVVVGVLGLFVGGVSVTSGRLLYAVGLAVAATVLYRAGLLARPGRTRAPRYPATT
;
A
#
# COMPACT_ATOMS: atom_id res chain seq x y z
N MET A 1 -45.23 29.82 46.27
CA MET A 1 -44.93 30.34 44.90
C MET A 1 -43.44 30.58 44.80
N THR A 2 -42.69 29.66 44.21
CA THR A 2 -41.23 29.73 44.06
C THR A 2 -40.90 30.05 42.61
N ALA A 3 -40.35 31.23 42.36
CA ALA A 3 -39.96 31.71 41.04
C ALA A 3 -38.75 30.93 40.52
N ARG A 4 -38.85 30.42 39.28
CA ARG A 4 -37.79 29.72 38.56
C ARG A 4 -36.83 30.76 37.96
N PRO A 5 -35.51 30.69 38.19
CA PRO A 5 -34.58 31.61 37.56
C PRO A 5 -34.48 31.30 36.06
N SER A 6 -34.71 32.34 35.25
CA SER A 6 -34.54 32.34 33.80
C SER A 6 -33.06 32.15 33.48
N ALA A 7 -32.71 31.02 32.87
CA ALA A 7 -31.36 30.76 32.38
C ALA A 7 -31.05 31.74 31.24
N ALA A 8 -30.18 32.71 31.53
CA ALA A 8 -29.68 33.67 30.57
C ALA A 8 -29.04 32.94 29.39
N GLY A 9 -29.55 33.20 28.19
CA GLY A 9 -29.02 32.70 26.94
C GLY A 9 -27.61 33.23 26.70
N GLY A 10 -26.61 32.43 27.05
CA GLY A 10 -25.23 32.68 26.65
C GLY A 10 -25.08 32.50 25.14
N PRO A 11 -24.28 33.34 24.45
CA PRO A 11 -24.05 33.23 23.02
C PRO A 11 -23.45 31.86 22.70
N THR A 12 -24.12 31.11 21.82
CA THR A 12 -23.67 29.81 21.34
C THR A 12 -22.29 29.99 20.69
N PRO A 13 -21.22 29.36 21.21
CA PRO A 13 -19.89 29.54 20.66
C PRO A 13 -19.89 29.08 19.20
N ALA A 14 -19.48 29.99 18.30
CA ALA A 14 -19.44 29.71 16.88
C ALA A 14 -18.56 28.48 16.61
N PRO A 15 -19.01 27.51 15.78
CA PRO A 15 -18.25 26.31 15.51
C PRO A 15 -16.92 26.69 14.84
N VAL A 16 -15.81 26.44 15.55
CA VAL A 16 -14.45 26.57 15.01
C VAL A 16 -14.31 25.58 13.86
N ARG A 17 -14.48 26.05 12.63
CA ARG A 17 -14.17 25.27 11.42
C ARG A 17 -12.66 25.05 11.41
N VAL A 18 -12.19 23.85 11.74
CA VAL A 18 -10.80 23.45 11.54
C VAL A 18 -10.62 23.14 10.04
N PRO A 19 -10.04 24.04 9.23
CA PRO A 19 -9.84 23.78 7.81
C PRO A 19 -8.60 22.87 7.67
N GLY A 20 -8.62 21.93 6.73
CA GLY A 20 -7.39 21.34 6.21
C GLY A 20 -7.09 19.87 6.53
N ARG A 21 -7.78 19.22 7.49
CA ARG A 21 -7.47 17.81 7.79
C ARG A 21 -7.89 16.82 6.70
N LEU A 22 -8.87 17.16 5.86
CA LEU A 22 -9.35 16.29 4.79
C LEU A 22 -8.44 16.31 3.55
N GLY A 23 -7.95 17.49 3.14
CA GLY A 23 -7.05 17.63 1.98
C GLY A 23 -5.68 16.98 2.22
N ALA A 24 -5.09 17.17 3.40
CA ALA A 24 -3.81 16.55 3.75
C ALA A 24 -3.87 15.01 3.75
N ARG A 25 -5.00 14.43 4.18
CA ARG A 25 -5.20 12.97 4.18
C ARG A 25 -5.36 12.41 2.77
N ALA A 26 -6.08 13.11 1.90
CA ALA A 26 -6.21 12.73 0.50
C ALA A 26 -4.86 12.77 -0.22
N GLY A 27 -4.07 13.83 0.01
CA GLY A 27 -2.71 13.96 -0.55
C GLY A 27 -1.74 12.88 -0.07
N MET A 28 -1.79 12.51 1.21
CA MET A 28 -0.96 11.40 1.73
C MET A 28 -1.35 10.05 1.11
N LEU A 29 -2.65 9.80 0.91
CA LEU A 29 -3.10 8.56 0.29
C LEU A 29 -2.66 8.48 -1.18
N THR A 30 -2.80 9.57 -1.95
CA THR A 30 -2.35 9.59 -3.34
C THR A 30 -0.84 9.44 -3.45
N ALA A 31 -0.06 10.10 -2.59
CA ALA A 31 1.39 9.93 -2.54
C ALA A 31 1.79 8.49 -2.19
N ALA A 32 1.10 7.86 -1.24
CA ALA A 32 1.34 6.47 -0.87
C ALA A 32 1.04 5.48 -2.01
N LEU A 33 -0.08 5.67 -2.70
CA LEU A 33 -0.44 4.87 -3.88
C LEU A 33 0.54 5.09 -5.03
N ALA A 34 0.96 6.34 -5.27
CA ALA A 34 1.96 6.66 -6.27
C ALA A 34 3.30 5.99 -5.97
N ALA A 35 3.74 5.97 -4.71
CA ALA A 35 4.94 5.26 -4.28
C ALA A 35 4.83 3.74 -4.51
N MET A 36 3.67 3.14 -4.20
CA MET A 36 3.41 1.72 -4.50
C MET A 36 3.50 1.44 -6.00
N VAL A 37 2.92 2.29 -6.85
CA VAL A 37 3.00 2.10 -8.31
C VAL A 37 4.41 2.34 -8.85
N ALA A 38 5.09 3.39 -8.38
CA ALA A 38 6.47 3.70 -8.77
C ALA A 38 7.44 2.57 -8.40
N SER A 39 7.16 1.83 -7.33
CA SER A 39 7.95 0.67 -6.93
C SER A 39 8.05 -0.40 -8.03
N ILE A 40 7.08 -0.49 -8.95
CA ILE A 40 7.09 -1.45 -10.07
C ILE A 40 8.30 -1.23 -10.98
N GLY A 41 8.76 0.01 -11.13
CA GLY A 41 9.93 0.37 -11.94
C GLY A 41 11.27 0.18 -11.24
N LEU A 42 11.27 -0.11 -9.94
CA LEU A 42 12.49 -0.29 -9.16
C LEU A 42 12.94 -1.76 -9.13
N ALA A 43 14.17 -1.99 -8.69
CA ALA A 43 14.69 -3.33 -8.49
C ALA A 43 13.98 -4.01 -7.31
N TRP A 44 13.39 -5.19 -7.55
CA TRP A 44 12.74 -6.02 -6.52
C TRP A 44 13.62 -7.18 -6.04
N ARG A 45 14.77 -7.40 -6.68
CA ARG A 45 15.77 -8.40 -6.33
C ARG A 45 17.18 -7.80 -6.39
N ASN A 46 18.07 -8.33 -5.56
CA ASN A 46 19.51 -8.08 -5.68
C ASN A 46 20.06 -9.02 -6.75
N SER A 47 21.20 -8.66 -7.34
CA SER A 47 21.88 -9.55 -8.27
C SER A 47 22.21 -10.88 -7.59
N SER A 48 21.75 -12.00 -8.15
CA SER A 48 22.03 -13.34 -7.63
C SER A 48 22.09 -14.37 -8.76
N LEU A 49 22.90 -15.41 -8.57
CA LEU A 49 22.89 -16.59 -9.44
C LEU A 49 21.65 -17.43 -9.11
N GLU A 50 20.74 -17.56 -10.07
CA GLU A 50 19.51 -18.32 -9.89
C GLU A 50 19.53 -19.59 -10.73
N PHE A 51 19.19 -20.71 -10.11
CA PHE A 51 18.81 -21.92 -10.83
C PHE A 51 17.38 -21.76 -11.33
N ALA A 52 17.20 -21.63 -12.65
CA ALA A 52 15.89 -21.54 -13.27
C ALA A 52 15.63 -22.80 -14.12
N PRO A 53 14.46 -23.46 -13.96
CA PRO A 53 14.08 -24.59 -14.81
C PRO A 53 13.90 -24.16 -16.27
N ALA A 54 13.93 -25.16 -17.14
CA ALA A 54 14.12 -25.11 -18.58
C ALA A 54 13.08 -24.37 -19.44
N SER A 55 12.24 -23.50 -18.87
CA SER A 55 11.27 -22.69 -19.61
C SER A 55 10.80 -21.47 -18.81
N ALA A 56 11.72 -20.74 -18.18
CA ALA A 56 11.40 -19.46 -17.56
C ALA A 56 11.65 -18.30 -18.53
N TRP A 57 10.66 -17.41 -18.69
CA TRP A 57 10.83 -16.10 -19.31
C TRP A 57 11.83 -15.28 -18.50
N VAL A 58 12.92 -14.86 -19.15
CA VAL A 58 13.90 -13.95 -18.56
C VAL A 58 13.50 -12.54 -18.97
N PRO A 59 13.05 -11.69 -18.04
CA PRO A 59 12.79 -10.29 -18.35
C PRO A 59 14.08 -9.60 -18.78
N GLY A 60 13.97 -8.70 -19.76
CA GLY A 60 15.07 -7.87 -20.20
C GLY A 60 15.65 -7.04 -19.06
N TYR A 61 16.97 -6.86 -19.07
CA TYR A 61 17.67 -6.08 -18.07
C TYR A 61 18.86 -5.36 -18.69
N CYS A 62 19.20 -4.21 -18.12
CA CYS A 62 20.42 -3.49 -18.48
C CYS A 62 21.50 -3.80 -17.45
N HIS A 63 22.71 -4.04 -17.91
CA HIS A 63 23.89 -4.26 -17.08
C HIS A 63 25.07 -3.47 -17.63
N VAL A 64 25.99 -3.10 -16.73
CA VAL A 64 27.26 -2.47 -17.10
C VAL A 64 28.33 -3.55 -16.97
N THR A 65 29.04 -3.80 -18.06
CA THR A 65 30.16 -4.75 -18.11
C THR A 65 31.44 -4.14 -17.52
N TYR A 66 32.46 -4.97 -17.30
CA TYR A 66 33.71 -4.54 -16.64
C TYR A 66 34.48 -3.46 -17.43
N ASP A 67 34.22 -3.36 -18.73
CA ASP A 67 34.74 -2.36 -19.67
C ASP A 67 33.91 -1.06 -19.68
N GLY A 68 32.88 -0.94 -18.84
CA GLY A 68 32.10 0.29 -18.64
C GLY A 68 30.99 0.52 -19.66
N TYR A 69 30.80 -0.39 -20.62
CA TYR A 69 29.70 -0.31 -21.57
C TYR A 69 28.39 -0.80 -20.95
N SER A 70 27.29 -0.12 -21.28
CA SER A 70 25.94 -0.52 -20.88
C SER A 70 25.30 -1.37 -21.97
N TYR A 71 24.96 -2.62 -21.63
CA TYR A 71 24.23 -3.53 -22.49
C TYR A 71 22.81 -3.74 -21.94
N CYS A 72 21.81 -3.68 -22.83
CA CYS A 72 20.43 -3.98 -22.48
C CYS A 72 19.97 -5.21 -23.24
N ASP A 73 19.57 -6.24 -22.50
CA ASP A 73 18.91 -7.43 -23.04
C ASP A 73 17.41 -7.15 -23.14
N THR A 74 16.76 -7.49 -24.27
CA THR A 74 15.32 -7.30 -24.47
C THR A 74 14.47 -8.39 -23.80
N GLY A 75 15.12 -9.38 -23.20
CA GLY A 75 14.46 -10.50 -22.55
C GLY A 75 14.21 -11.64 -23.52
N TYR A 76 14.36 -12.86 -23.03
CA TYR A 76 14.29 -14.05 -23.85
C TYR A 76 13.71 -15.22 -23.05
N VAL A 77 13.12 -16.19 -23.77
CA VAL A 77 12.75 -17.48 -23.17
C VAL A 77 14.01 -18.34 -23.14
N ALA A 78 14.51 -18.66 -21.96
CA ALA A 78 15.64 -19.56 -21.83
C ALA A 78 15.16 -21.00 -21.64
N PHE A 79 15.62 -21.86 -22.54
CA PHE A 79 15.38 -23.29 -22.55
C PHE A 79 16.58 -24.04 -21.95
N GLY A 80 16.35 -24.97 -21.02
CA GLY A 80 17.40 -25.76 -20.35
C GLY A 80 17.64 -25.44 -18.86
N ILE A 81 18.30 -26.37 -18.16
CA ILE A 81 18.70 -26.22 -16.75
C ILE A 81 20.02 -25.45 -16.74
N GLY A 82 20.03 -24.24 -16.18
CA GLY A 82 21.24 -23.42 -16.14
C GLY A 82 21.20 -22.41 -15.00
N THR A 83 22.38 -22.00 -14.56
CA THR A 83 22.55 -20.86 -13.66
C THR A 83 22.43 -19.59 -14.48
N ARG A 84 21.43 -18.77 -14.17
CA ARG A 84 21.25 -17.47 -14.81
C ARG A 84 21.80 -16.42 -13.85
N VAL A 85 22.60 -15.49 -14.36
CA VAL A 85 22.94 -14.28 -13.61
C VAL A 85 21.67 -13.43 -13.59
N GLY A 86 20.91 -13.52 -12.50
CA GLY A 86 19.81 -12.61 -12.24
C GLY A 86 20.41 -11.28 -11.79
N GLY A 87 20.17 -10.21 -12.53
CA GLY A 87 20.51 -8.85 -12.10
C GLY A 87 19.42 -8.23 -11.21
N PRO A 88 19.56 -6.94 -10.84
CA PRO A 88 18.49 -6.17 -10.24
C PRO A 88 17.45 -5.86 -11.32
N VAL A 89 16.68 -6.87 -11.70
CA VAL A 89 15.70 -6.71 -12.77
C VAL A 89 14.44 -6.11 -12.18
N ALA A 90 13.95 -5.04 -12.81
CA ALA A 90 12.68 -4.43 -12.44
C ALA A 90 11.55 -5.45 -12.62
N GLY A 91 10.85 -5.79 -11.54
CA GLY A 91 9.61 -6.56 -11.57
C GLY A 91 9.69 -7.95 -12.21
N THR A 92 10.59 -8.81 -11.73
CA THR A 92 10.82 -10.21 -12.17
C THR A 92 9.69 -11.20 -11.95
N SER A 93 8.52 -10.77 -11.47
CA SER A 93 7.32 -11.57 -11.66
C SER A 93 6.15 -10.69 -12.06
N LEU A 94 5.58 -11.01 -13.22
CA LEU A 94 4.29 -10.48 -13.67
C LEU A 94 3.25 -10.61 -12.55
N GLN A 95 3.34 -11.67 -11.74
CA GLN A 95 2.53 -11.92 -10.55
C GLN A 95 2.63 -10.79 -9.51
N ILE A 96 3.83 -10.33 -9.13
CA ILE A 96 3.99 -9.23 -8.16
C ILE A 96 3.44 -7.94 -8.74
N ARG A 97 3.69 -7.64 -10.02
CA ARG A 97 3.17 -6.42 -10.66
C ARG A 97 1.63 -6.38 -10.62
N VAL A 98 1.00 -7.51 -10.95
CA VAL A 98 -0.45 -7.66 -10.88
C VAL A 98 -0.93 -7.47 -9.44
N MET A 99 -0.27 -8.07 -8.44
CA MET A 99 -0.64 -7.91 -7.03
C MET A 99 -0.53 -6.45 -6.55
N VAL A 100 0.54 -5.74 -6.93
CA VAL A 100 0.74 -4.32 -6.59
C VAL A 100 -0.36 -3.46 -7.20
N VAL A 101 -0.68 -3.66 -8.47
CA VAL A 101 -1.73 -2.92 -9.18
C VAL A 101 -3.11 -3.21 -8.59
N VAL A 102 -3.41 -4.49 -8.33
CA VAL A 102 -4.68 -4.90 -7.70
C VAL A 102 -4.80 -4.33 -6.29
N ALA A 103 -3.74 -4.37 -5.49
CA ALA A 103 -3.73 -3.77 -4.15
C ALA A 103 -3.98 -2.26 -4.21
N ALA A 104 -3.27 -1.54 -5.07
CA ALA A 104 -3.45 -0.09 -5.24
C ALA A 104 -4.87 0.26 -5.71
N ALA A 105 -5.41 -0.50 -6.67
CA ALA A 105 -6.78 -0.32 -7.16
C ALA A 105 -7.83 -0.58 -6.08
N LEU A 106 -7.68 -1.65 -5.28
CA LEU A 106 -8.57 -1.97 -4.17
C LEU A 106 -8.54 -0.88 -3.09
N LEU A 107 -7.35 -0.37 -2.75
CA LEU A 107 -7.19 0.71 -1.76
C LEU A 107 -7.81 2.02 -2.27
N LEU A 108 -7.60 2.36 -3.54
CA LEU A 108 -8.22 3.52 -4.18
C LEU A 108 -9.75 3.38 -4.23
N TRP A 109 -10.25 2.20 -4.60
CA TRP A 109 -11.68 1.91 -4.64
C TRP A 109 -12.29 1.95 -3.25
N ALA A 110 -11.61 1.43 -2.22
CA ALA A 110 -12.03 1.51 -0.83
C ALA A 110 -12.11 2.96 -0.35
N ALA A 111 -11.16 3.81 -0.73
CA ALA A 111 -11.16 5.22 -0.40
C ALA A 111 -12.34 5.97 -1.06
N ARG A 112 -12.68 5.64 -2.32
CA ARG A 112 -13.82 6.24 -3.03
C ARG A 112 -15.17 5.73 -2.52
N SER A 113 -15.31 4.43 -2.34
CA SER A 113 -16.57 3.77 -1.96
C SER A 113 -16.82 3.78 -0.44
N ARG A 114 -15.82 4.16 0.37
CA ARG A 114 -15.80 4.05 1.84
C ARG A 114 -16.13 2.65 2.36
N ARG A 115 -15.83 1.60 1.59
CA ARG A 115 -16.08 0.20 1.98
C ARG A 115 -14.92 -0.38 2.79
N THR A 116 -15.20 -0.79 4.02
CA THR A 116 -14.22 -1.40 4.94
C THR A 116 -13.70 -2.75 4.42
N ALA A 117 -14.56 -3.55 3.78
CA ALA A 117 -14.19 -4.83 3.19
C ALA A 117 -13.14 -4.68 2.08
N ALA A 118 -13.30 -3.69 1.20
CA ALA A 118 -12.34 -3.40 0.14
C ALA A 118 -11.00 -2.91 0.69
N ALA A 119 -11.01 -2.07 1.74
CA ALA A 119 -9.78 -1.61 2.38
C ALA A 119 -8.99 -2.79 2.97
N ARG A 120 -9.67 -3.70 3.67
CA ARG A 120 -9.05 -4.91 4.24
C ARG A 120 -8.51 -5.83 3.16
N ALA A 121 -9.30 -6.08 2.11
CA ALA A 121 -8.86 -6.89 0.98
C ALA A 121 -7.62 -6.29 0.32
N GLY A 122 -7.60 -4.97 0.06
CA GLY A 122 -6.44 -4.28 -0.50
C GLY A 122 -5.19 -4.39 0.36
N VAL A 123 -5.30 -4.23 1.69
CA VAL A 123 -4.16 -4.40 2.60
C VAL A 123 -3.69 -5.86 2.63
N VAL A 124 -4.60 -6.83 2.69
CA VAL A 124 -4.25 -8.26 2.71
C VAL A 124 -3.54 -8.68 1.41
N VAL A 125 -4.09 -8.30 0.26
CA VAL A 125 -3.44 -8.52 -1.04
C VAL A 125 -2.09 -7.82 -1.08
N GLY A 126 -2.00 -6.61 -0.54
CA GLY A 126 -0.77 -5.86 -0.48
C GLY A 126 0.33 -6.56 0.32
N VAL A 127 -0.02 -7.09 1.49
CA VAL A 127 0.88 -7.87 2.36
C VAL A 127 1.27 -9.19 1.70
N LEU A 128 0.32 -9.91 1.11
CA LEU A 128 0.59 -11.15 0.37
C LEU A 128 1.57 -10.93 -0.79
N GLY A 129 1.43 -9.83 -1.53
CA GLY A 129 2.38 -9.45 -2.58
C GLY A 129 3.82 -9.29 -2.07
N LEU A 130 3.98 -8.83 -0.83
CA LEU A 130 5.27 -8.68 -0.15
C LEU A 130 5.88 -10.06 0.19
N PHE A 131 5.06 -11.00 0.67
CA PHE A 131 5.49 -12.38 0.97
C PHE A 131 5.81 -13.19 -0.28
N VAL A 132 5.01 -13.06 -1.36
CA VAL A 132 5.25 -13.74 -2.64
C VAL A 132 6.57 -13.31 -3.27
N GLY A 133 7.01 -12.07 -3.02
CA GLY A 133 8.35 -11.62 -3.41
C GLY A 133 9.48 -12.27 -2.62
N GLY A 134 9.24 -12.77 -1.41
CA GLY A 134 10.27 -13.23 -0.48
C GLY A 134 10.78 -12.12 0.45
N VAL A 135 11.76 -12.46 1.29
CA VAL A 135 12.15 -11.64 2.46
C VAL A 135 13.36 -10.71 2.22
N SER A 136 13.83 -10.56 0.98
CA SER A 136 14.99 -9.71 0.69
C SER A 136 14.67 -8.21 0.75
N VAL A 137 15.66 -7.42 1.18
CA VAL A 137 15.60 -5.97 1.26
C VAL A 137 16.11 -5.37 -0.05
N THR A 138 15.22 -4.76 -0.82
CA THR A 138 15.51 -4.13 -2.13
C THR A 138 14.78 -2.78 -2.22
N SER A 139 15.27 -1.87 -3.05
CA SER A 139 14.72 -0.51 -3.16
C SER A 139 13.25 -0.49 -3.56
N GLY A 140 12.83 -1.35 -4.49
CA GLY A 140 11.43 -1.51 -4.87
C GLY A 140 10.56 -2.00 -3.72
N ARG A 141 11.01 -3.01 -2.97
CA ARG A 141 10.25 -3.55 -1.82
C ARG A 141 10.14 -2.56 -0.68
N LEU A 142 11.21 -1.83 -0.39
CA LEU A 142 11.19 -0.80 0.65
C LEU A 142 10.18 0.29 0.29
N LEU A 143 10.21 0.81 -0.94
CA LEU A 143 9.27 1.84 -1.37
C LEU A 143 7.82 1.32 -1.35
N TYR A 144 7.60 0.09 -1.82
CA TYR A 144 6.30 -0.57 -1.76
C TYR A 144 5.78 -0.75 -0.32
N ALA A 145 6.62 -1.26 0.58
CA ALA A 145 6.29 -1.48 1.98
C ALA A 145 5.93 -0.18 2.70
N VAL A 146 6.71 0.88 2.47
CA VAL A 146 6.44 2.22 3.01
C VAL A 146 5.12 2.76 2.46
N GLY A 147 4.91 2.69 1.15
CA GLY A 147 3.66 3.13 0.52
C GLY A 147 2.45 2.39 1.09
N LEU A 148 2.52 1.06 1.21
CA LEU A 148 1.47 0.24 1.79
C LEU A 148 1.21 0.59 3.26
N ALA A 149 2.26 0.77 4.07
CA ALA A 149 2.14 1.12 5.49
C ALA A 149 1.50 2.50 5.67
N VAL A 150 1.89 3.50 4.87
CA VAL A 150 1.29 4.84 4.91
C VAL A 150 -0.18 4.78 4.47
N ALA A 151 -0.50 4.09 3.38
CA ALA A 151 -1.89 3.93 2.91
C ALA A 151 -2.77 3.26 3.97
N ALA A 152 -2.29 2.16 4.57
CA ALA A 152 -2.97 1.46 5.66
C ALA A 152 -3.17 2.39 6.88
N THR A 153 -2.17 3.17 7.26
CA THR A 153 -2.25 4.12 8.38
C THR A 153 -3.29 5.22 8.12
N VAL A 154 -3.34 5.76 6.90
CA VAL A 154 -4.33 6.77 6.50
C VAL A 154 -5.74 6.18 6.53
N LEU A 155 -5.94 4.98 5.99
CA LEU A 155 -7.24 4.29 5.99
C LEU A 155 -7.68 3.88 7.41
N TYR A 156 -6.73 3.52 8.28
CA TYR A 156 -6.99 3.26 9.69
C TYR A 156 -7.48 4.52 10.42
N ARG A 157 -6.78 5.65 10.23
CA ARG A 157 -7.18 6.95 10.78
C ARG A 157 -8.50 7.48 10.21
N ALA A 158 -8.89 7.02 9.02
CA ALA A 158 -10.20 7.28 8.42
C ALA A 158 -11.32 6.37 8.97
N GLY A 159 -11.01 5.42 9.85
CA GLY A 159 -11.97 4.47 10.43
C GLY A 159 -12.32 3.30 9.52
N LEU A 160 -11.74 3.20 8.31
CA LEU A 160 -12.06 2.15 7.34
C LEU A 160 -11.47 0.78 7.71
N LEU A 161 -10.39 0.79 8.50
CA LEU A 161 -9.75 -0.42 9.02
C LEU A 161 -10.07 -0.67 10.50
N ALA A 162 -10.74 0.25 11.18
CA ALA A 162 -11.18 0.04 12.56
C ALA A 162 -12.23 -1.09 12.61
N ARG A 163 -12.20 -1.93 13.64
CA ARG A 163 -13.17 -3.02 13.80
C ARG A 163 -14.59 -2.45 13.98
N PRO A 164 -15.59 -2.88 13.20
CA PRO A 164 -16.98 -2.64 13.53
C PRO A 164 -17.27 -3.42 14.82
N GLY A 165 -17.61 -2.74 15.91
CA GLY A 165 -18.04 -3.43 17.15
C GLY A 165 -17.44 -2.94 18.47
N ARG A 166 -16.70 -1.82 18.53
CA ARG A 166 -16.33 -1.19 19.81
C ARG A 166 -17.03 0.15 20.09
N THR A 167 -18.14 0.42 19.41
CA THR A 167 -19.16 1.31 19.96
C THR A 167 -19.88 0.57 21.08
N ARG A 168 -19.27 0.61 22.26
CA ARG A 168 -19.87 0.23 23.54
C ARG A 168 -21.24 0.91 23.61
N ALA A 169 -22.32 0.14 23.56
CA ALA A 169 -23.64 0.68 23.86
C ALA A 169 -23.55 1.37 25.24
N PRO A 170 -24.08 2.60 25.40
CA PRO A 170 -24.20 3.19 26.72
C PRO A 170 -25.01 2.20 27.56
N ARG A 171 -24.38 1.59 28.57
CA ARG A 171 -25.14 0.97 29.66
C ARG A 171 -25.83 2.12 30.35
N TYR A 172 -27.07 2.38 29.99
CA TYR A 172 -27.94 3.15 30.87
C TYR A 172 -28.06 2.35 32.17
N PRO A 173 -27.74 2.93 33.33
CA PRO A 173 -28.05 2.28 34.59
C PRO A 173 -29.57 2.10 34.65
N ALA A 174 -30.01 0.87 34.85
CA ALA A 174 -31.40 0.59 35.15
C ALA A 174 -31.71 1.27 36.49
N THR A 175 -32.51 2.34 36.45
CA THR A 175 -33.14 2.91 37.64
C THR A 175 -34.24 1.95 38.08
N THR A 176 -33.98 1.22 39.16
CA THR A 176 -35.00 0.57 40.00
C THR A 176 -35.47 1.53 41.07
#